data_AF-A0A6L8KE76-F1
#
_entry.id   AF-A0A6L8KE76-F1
#
_cell.length_a   1.000
_cell.length_b   1.000
_cell.length_c   1.000
_cell.angle_alpha   90.00
_cell.angle_beta   90.00
_cell.angle_gamma   90.00
#
_symmetry.space_group_name_H-M   'P 1'
#
loop_
_entity.id
_entity.type
_entity.pdbx_description
1 polymer ?
#
loop_
_entity_poly.entity_id
_entity_poly.type
_entity_poly.pdbx_seq_one_letter_code
_entity_poly.pdbx_strand_id
1 'polypeptide(L)'
;MSTAVSVANETLSGDTAATTLPAIGEAYAGGYFTGIIQIEGKQFALITAGAAGQLRGKLHPSSAAVDGSSHRADGAANTEALAGAGSTLAQEALALVIDGHKDWYIPSRDEQELQYRAFKPTDDENYADGEDGVNPSSVPAGEAYTEESPAQATVENFRAGAADAFEDWWYWSSTQHASYPSSAWGQTFHVGGQHYGHKVGEGRVRVVRRLPI
;
A
#
# COMPACT_ATOMS: atom_id res chain seq x y z
N MET A 1 66.98 -17.22 -12.40
CA MET A 1 65.74 -17.06 -11.61
C MET A 1 65.21 -15.66 -11.82
N SER A 2 64.16 -15.51 -12.62
CA SER A 2 63.28 -14.34 -12.60
C SER A 2 62.02 -14.73 -13.36
N THR A 3 60.95 -15.00 -12.62
CA THR A 3 59.64 -15.39 -13.14
C THR A 3 58.74 -14.16 -13.05
N ALA A 4 58.34 -13.62 -14.20
CA ALA A 4 57.32 -12.58 -14.25
C ALA A 4 55.94 -13.24 -14.18
N VAL A 5 55.14 -12.82 -13.20
CA VAL A 5 53.75 -13.25 -13.01
C VAL A 5 52.86 -12.34 -13.84
N SER A 6 52.10 -12.93 -14.77
CA SER A 6 51.00 -12.28 -15.49
C SER A 6 49.78 -12.25 -14.57
N VAL A 7 49.25 -11.06 -14.30
CA VAL A 7 48.01 -10.87 -13.53
C VAL A 7 46.87 -10.81 -14.54
N ALA A 8 46.04 -11.84 -14.57
CA ALA A 8 44.77 -11.82 -15.28
C ALA A 8 43.78 -10.92 -14.53
N ASN A 9 43.22 -9.95 -15.24
CA ASN A 9 42.23 -9.01 -14.72
C ASN A 9 40.86 -9.72 -14.76
N GLU A 10 40.35 -10.16 -13.62
CA GLU A 10 39.00 -10.71 -13.53
C GLU A 10 37.98 -9.57 -13.60
N THR A 11 37.30 -9.47 -14.75
CA THR A 11 36.07 -8.72 -14.88
C THR A 11 34.99 -9.37 -14.01
N LEU A 12 34.63 -8.70 -12.91
CA LEU A 12 33.41 -8.97 -12.15
C LEU A 12 32.20 -8.59 -13.02
N SER A 13 31.65 -9.57 -13.73
CA SER A 13 30.31 -9.47 -14.32
C SER A 13 29.27 -9.58 -13.21
N GLY A 14 28.88 -8.44 -12.64
CA GLY A 14 27.65 -8.33 -11.87
C GLY A 14 26.46 -8.39 -12.82
N ASP A 15 26.06 -9.61 -13.19
CA ASP A 15 24.82 -9.84 -13.92
C ASP A 15 23.66 -9.76 -12.92
N THR A 16 23.17 -8.54 -12.67
CA THR A 16 21.91 -8.34 -11.95
C THR A 16 20.79 -8.78 -12.89
N ALA A 17 20.35 -10.04 -12.76
CA ALA A 17 19.16 -10.51 -13.45
C ALA A 17 17.99 -9.57 -13.08
N ALA A 18 17.47 -8.84 -14.08
CA ALA A 18 16.26 -8.04 -13.92
C ALA A 18 15.13 -8.98 -13.51
N THR A 19 14.74 -8.96 -12.25
CA THR A 19 13.60 -9.75 -11.76
C THR A 19 12.36 -9.18 -12.41
N THR A 20 11.73 -9.94 -13.29
CA THR A 20 10.43 -9.57 -13.88
C THR A 20 9.41 -9.49 -12.75
N LEU A 21 8.70 -8.36 -12.66
CA LEU A 21 7.65 -8.22 -11.66
C LEU A 21 6.47 -9.17 -11.97
N PRO A 22 5.83 -9.75 -10.94
CA PRO A 22 4.66 -10.60 -11.13
C PRO A 22 3.46 -9.86 -11.75
N ALA A 23 2.43 -10.60 -12.16
CA ALA A 23 1.16 -9.98 -12.53
C ALA A 23 0.47 -9.38 -11.29
N ILE A 24 -0.37 -8.35 -11.48
CA ILE A 24 -1.18 -7.79 -10.38
C ILE A 24 -2.02 -8.91 -9.75
N GLY A 25 -1.91 -9.05 -8.44
CA GLY A 25 -2.56 -10.06 -7.61
C GLY A 25 -1.90 -11.44 -7.61
N GLU A 26 -0.75 -11.61 -8.26
CA GLU A 26 0.08 -12.81 -8.09
C GLU A 26 0.81 -12.80 -6.74
N ALA A 27 0.99 -13.98 -6.15
CA ALA A 27 1.68 -14.13 -4.88
C ALA A 27 3.14 -13.68 -4.99
N TYR A 28 3.57 -12.77 -4.12
CA TYR A 28 4.89 -12.16 -4.15
C TYR A 28 5.30 -11.68 -2.75
N ALA A 29 6.50 -12.07 -2.31
CA ALA A 29 7.12 -11.57 -1.08
C ALA A 29 6.19 -11.60 0.17
N GLY A 30 5.47 -12.70 0.37
CA GLY A 30 4.56 -12.91 1.51
C GLY A 30 3.21 -12.22 1.42
N GLY A 31 2.87 -11.66 0.26
CA GLY A 31 1.56 -11.11 -0.03
C GLY A 31 1.27 -11.20 -1.52
N TYR A 32 0.65 -10.16 -2.06
CA TYR A 32 0.23 -10.11 -3.47
C TYR A 32 0.74 -8.83 -4.12
N PHE A 33 1.38 -8.98 -5.28
CA PHE A 33 1.87 -7.82 -6.03
C PHE A 33 0.69 -6.92 -6.41
N THR A 34 0.73 -5.67 -5.96
CA THR A 34 -0.39 -4.72 -6.08
C THR A 34 -0.20 -3.77 -7.25
N GLY A 35 1.05 -3.39 -7.51
CA GLY A 35 1.42 -2.40 -8.53
C GLY A 35 2.76 -1.74 -8.17
N ILE A 36 3.06 -0.64 -8.84
CA ILE A 36 4.30 0.13 -8.61
C ILE A 36 3.92 1.49 -8.04
N ILE A 37 4.55 1.86 -6.92
CA ILE A 37 4.45 3.17 -6.29
C ILE A 37 5.78 3.91 -6.44
N GLN A 38 5.74 5.20 -6.74
CA GLN A 38 6.88 6.09 -6.81
C GLN A 38 6.89 7.03 -5.61
N ILE A 39 8.04 7.09 -4.93
CA ILE A 39 8.28 7.93 -3.76
C ILE A 39 9.59 8.66 -4.00
N GLU A 40 9.54 9.99 -4.04
CA GLU A 40 10.72 10.85 -4.22
C GLU A 40 11.60 10.44 -5.44
N GLY A 41 10.96 10.01 -6.53
CA GLY A 41 11.63 9.60 -7.76
C GLY A 41 12.17 8.17 -7.77
N LYS A 42 11.98 7.39 -6.69
CA LYS A 42 12.31 5.96 -6.63
C LYS A 42 11.05 5.13 -6.79
N GLN A 43 11.14 4.03 -7.53
CA GLN A 43 10.03 3.10 -7.71
C GLN A 43 10.14 1.91 -6.76
N PHE A 44 8.98 1.43 -6.32
CA PHE A 44 8.86 0.27 -5.47
C PHE A 44 7.72 -0.61 -5.95
N ALA A 45 7.94 -1.92 -5.95
CA ALA A 45 6.86 -2.90 -6.00
C ALA A 45 6.08 -2.84 -4.69
N LEU A 46 4.78 -2.57 -4.76
CA LEU A 46 3.87 -2.58 -3.63
C LEU A 46 3.27 -3.98 -3.47
N ILE A 47 3.24 -4.48 -2.24
CA ILE A 47 2.74 -5.81 -1.90
C ILE A 47 1.67 -5.67 -0.83
N THR A 48 0.47 -6.19 -1.10
CA THR A 48 -0.65 -6.20 -0.17
C THR A 48 -0.71 -7.53 0.55
N ALA A 49 -0.87 -7.51 1.88
CA ALA A 49 -1.10 -8.72 2.65
C ALA A 49 -2.48 -9.33 2.35
N GLY A 50 -2.58 -10.65 2.46
CA GLY A 50 -3.86 -11.36 2.56
C GLY A 50 -4.60 -11.03 3.87
N ALA A 51 -5.63 -11.81 4.22
CA ALA A 51 -6.49 -11.57 5.37
C ALA A 51 -5.73 -11.48 6.70
N ALA A 52 -4.59 -12.15 6.82
CA ALA A 52 -3.69 -12.06 7.98
C ALA A 52 -3.16 -10.64 8.25
N GLY A 53 -3.15 -9.77 7.23
CA GLY A 53 -2.74 -8.37 7.35
C GLY A 53 -3.88 -7.41 7.62
N GLN A 54 -5.10 -7.89 7.86
CA GLN A 54 -6.23 -7.03 8.21
C GLN A 54 -6.22 -6.71 9.70
N LEU A 55 -6.17 -5.42 10.03
CA LEU A 55 -6.30 -4.94 11.40
C LEU A 55 -7.53 -4.03 11.52
N ARG A 56 -8.01 -3.85 12.75
CA ARG A 56 -9.14 -2.97 13.05
C ARG A 56 -8.87 -2.18 14.32
N GLY A 57 -9.13 -0.87 14.27
CA GLY A 57 -8.95 0.01 15.42
C GLY A 57 -9.04 1.47 15.04
N LYS A 58 -8.77 2.35 16.00
CA LYS A 58 -8.62 3.78 15.74
C LYS A 58 -7.30 4.02 15.03
N LEU A 59 -7.28 4.84 14.00
CA LEU A 59 -6.03 5.21 13.35
C LEU A 59 -5.11 5.97 14.33
N HIS A 60 -5.68 6.80 15.21
CA HIS A 60 -4.94 7.46 16.28
C HIS A 60 -5.86 7.73 17.50
N PRO A 61 -5.40 7.62 18.75
CA PRO A 61 -6.23 7.86 19.93
C PRO A 61 -6.56 9.34 20.18
N SER A 62 -5.80 10.25 19.57
CA SER A 62 -5.95 11.71 19.70
C SER A 62 -6.22 12.36 18.35
N SER A 63 -6.94 13.49 18.35
CA SER A 63 -7.19 14.35 17.20
C SER A 63 -6.06 15.35 16.90
N ALA A 64 -5.02 15.41 17.74
CA ALA A 64 -3.87 16.29 17.53
C ALA A 64 -3.10 15.92 16.27
N ALA A 65 -2.50 16.91 15.59
CA ALA A 65 -1.64 16.67 14.44
C ALA A 65 -0.47 15.74 14.82
N VAL A 66 -0.14 14.82 13.92
CA VAL A 66 1.05 13.98 14.02
C VAL A 66 2.01 14.39 12.91
N ASP A 67 3.14 14.98 13.29
CA ASP A 67 4.17 15.40 12.34
C ASP A 67 4.73 14.19 11.59
N GLY A 68 4.94 14.33 10.27
CA GLY A 68 5.43 13.24 9.42
C GLY A 68 4.39 12.21 8.98
N SER A 69 3.10 12.40 9.30
CA SER A 69 2.03 11.46 8.92
C SER A 69 1.18 11.88 7.70
N SER A 70 1.57 12.92 6.95
CA SER A 70 0.78 13.47 5.84
C SER A 70 1.30 13.10 4.44
N HIS A 71 2.28 12.20 4.33
CA HIS A 71 2.82 11.82 3.02
C HIS A 71 1.79 10.99 2.23
N ARG A 72 1.53 11.34 0.97
CA ARG A 72 0.48 10.67 0.18
C ARG A 72 0.91 9.31 -0.36
N ALA A 73 2.21 9.10 -0.57
CA ALA A 73 2.78 7.89 -1.20
C ALA A 73 3.68 7.05 -0.27
N ASP A 74 3.96 7.51 0.95
CA ASP A 74 4.92 6.86 1.85
C ASP A 74 4.22 6.45 3.14
N GLY A 75 3.49 5.33 3.07
CA GLY A 75 2.78 4.80 4.21
C GLY A 75 3.70 4.30 5.32
N ALA A 76 4.93 3.89 4.98
CA ALA A 76 5.92 3.45 5.96
C ALA A 76 6.29 4.61 6.89
N ALA A 77 6.71 5.74 6.32
CA ALA A 77 7.04 6.94 7.09
C ALA A 77 5.84 7.44 7.92
N ASN A 78 4.65 7.45 7.34
CA ASN A 78 3.44 7.85 8.07
C ASN A 78 3.14 6.90 9.24
N THR A 79 3.25 5.58 9.01
CA THR A 79 2.94 4.56 10.03
C THR A 79 3.93 4.64 11.18
N GLU A 80 5.22 4.83 10.89
CA GLU A 80 6.25 5.06 11.91
C GLU A 80 5.95 6.32 12.75
N ALA A 81 5.58 7.42 12.10
CA ALA A 81 5.19 8.65 12.79
C ALA A 81 3.95 8.46 13.68
N LEU A 82 2.91 7.80 13.17
CA LEU A 82 1.71 7.48 13.93
C LEU A 82 2.01 6.57 15.12
N ALA A 83 2.85 5.54 14.93
CA ALA A 83 3.25 4.62 15.99
C ALA A 83 4.05 5.34 17.08
N GLY A 84 4.98 6.21 16.71
CA GLY A 84 5.75 7.07 17.62
C GLY A 84 4.88 8.06 18.40
N ALA A 85 3.76 8.50 17.81
CA ALA A 85 2.77 9.35 18.46
C ALA A 85 1.75 8.59 19.33
N GLY A 86 1.85 7.26 19.41
CA GLY A 86 1.01 6.42 20.28
C GLY A 86 -0.21 5.79 19.61
N SER A 87 -0.24 5.71 18.27
CA SER A 87 -1.24 4.88 17.58
C SER A 87 -0.97 3.39 17.82
N THR A 88 -1.87 2.73 18.55
CA THR A 88 -1.80 1.28 18.77
C THR A 88 -1.98 0.50 17.47
N LEU A 89 -2.85 0.96 16.57
CA LEU A 89 -3.08 0.31 15.29
C LEU A 89 -1.83 0.35 14.40
N ALA A 90 -1.10 1.47 14.38
CA ALA A 90 0.16 1.59 13.65
C ALA A 90 1.28 0.74 14.30
N GLN A 91 1.33 0.69 15.64
CA GLN A 91 2.27 -0.19 16.36
C GLN A 91 1.99 -1.67 16.06
N GLU A 92 0.73 -2.08 16.02
CA GLU A 92 0.32 -3.43 15.64
C GLU A 92 0.73 -3.75 14.20
N ALA A 93 0.50 -2.83 13.25
CA ALA A 93 0.91 -3.00 11.85
C ALA A 93 2.42 -3.23 11.72
N LEU A 94 3.25 -2.42 12.40
CA LEU A 94 4.71 -2.55 12.39
C LEU A 94 5.22 -3.80 13.13
N ALA A 95 4.41 -4.40 13.99
CA ALA A 95 4.76 -5.61 14.73
C ALA A 95 4.38 -6.91 14.00
N LEU A 96 3.62 -6.82 12.90
CA LEU A 96 3.16 -7.99 12.16
C LEU A 96 4.32 -8.79 11.57
N VAL A 97 4.17 -10.11 11.65
CA VAL A 97 5.03 -11.06 10.94
C VAL A 97 4.13 -11.96 10.09
N ILE A 98 4.15 -11.75 8.78
CA ILE A 98 3.35 -12.52 7.81
C ILE A 98 4.33 -13.18 6.84
N ASP A 99 4.25 -14.50 6.72
CA ASP A 99 5.14 -15.32 5.88
C ASP A 99 6.63 -15.02 6.06
N GLY A 100 7.04 -14.72 7.30
CA GLY A 100 8.42 -14.41 7.67
C GLY A 100 8.86 -12.95 7.44
N HIS A 101 8.00 -12.10 6.89
CA HIS A 101 8.26 -10.68 6.63
C HIS A 101 7.74 -9.79 7.75
N LYS A 102 8.50 -8.73 8.09
CA LYS A 102 8.29 -7.89 9.29
C LYS A 102 8.21 -6.39 9.00
N ASP A 103 8.23 -6.03 7.74
CA ASP A 103 8.27 -4.67 7.20
C ASP A 103 6.88 -4.24 6.70
N TRP A 104 5.84 -4.68 7.39
CA TRP A 104 4.45 -4.34 7.11
C TRP A 104 4.08 -3.00 7.74
N TYR A 105 3.26 -2.22 7.04
CA TYR A 105 2.81 -0.91 7.51
C TYR A 105 1.41 -0.57 6.96
N ILE A 106 0.78 0.47 7.52
CA ILE A 106 -0.53 0.95 7.05
C ILE A 106 -0.30 1.76 5.76
N PRO A 107 -0.93 1.39 4.62
CA PRO A 107 -0.71 2.09 3.36
C PRO A 107 -1.06 3.58 3.46
N SER A 108 -0.31 4.43 2.78
CA SER A 108 -0.71 5.83 2.55
C SER A 108 -1.91 5.90 1.60
N ARG A 109 -2.50 7.09 1.42
CA ARG A 109 -3.65 7.29 0.52
C ARG A 109 -3.40 6.72 -0.88
N ASP A 110 -2.26 7.01 -1.47
CA ASP A 110 -1.93 6.58 -2.84
C ASP A 110 -1.55 5.09 -2.92
N GLU A 111 -1.03 4.49 -1.84
CA GLU A 111 -0.82 3.04 -1.77
C GLU A 111 -2.15 2.29 -1.59
N GLN A 112 -3.09 2.85 -0.82
CA GLN A 112 -4.44 2.31 -0.62
C GLN A 112 -5.28 2.40 -1.90
N GLU A 113 -5.12 3.46 -2.69
CA GLU A 113 -5.73 3.59 -4.01
C GLU A 113 -5.33 2.41 -4.91
N LEU A 114 -4.05 2.04 -4.91
CA LEU A 114 -3.57 0.87 -5.65
C LEU A 114 -4.18 -0.44 -5.14
N GLN A 115 -4.45 -0.57 -3.83
CA GLN A 115 -5.16 -1.75 -3.31
C GLN A 115 -6.56 -1.84 -3.89
N TYR A 116 -7.34 -0.75 -3.90
CA TYR A 116 -8.67 -0.78 -4.49
C TYR A 116 -8.62 -1.08 -5.99
N ARG A 117 -7.70 -0.42 -6.72
CA ARG A 117 -7.52 -0.64 -8.16
C ARG A 117 -7.17 -2.08 -8.52
N ALA A 118 -6.36 -2.75 -7.71
CA ALA A 118 -5.95 -4.13 -7.92
C ALA A 118 -6.98 -5.16 -7.41
N PHE A 119 -7.65 -4.84 -6.30
CA PHE A 119 -8.36 -5.83 -5.47
C PHE A 119 -9.80 -5.44 -5.15
N LYS A 120 -10.46 -4.65 -6.02
CA LYS A 120 -11.88 -4.34 -5.91
C LYS A 120 -12.70 -5.64 -5.72
N PRO A 121 -13.35 -5.84 -4.56
CA PRO A 121 -14.01 -7.09 -4.24
C PRO A 121 -15.36 -7.26 -4.95
N THR A 122 -16.11 -6.18 -5.18
CA THR A 122 -17.47 -6.21 -5.75
C THR A 122 -17.45 -5.95 -7.25
N ASP A 123 -18.57 -6.27 -7.91
CA ASP A 123 -18.88 -5.94 -9.29
C ASP A 123 -19.77 -4.68 -9.43
N ASP A 124 -19.99 -3.95 -8.32
CA ASP A 124 -20.74 -2.68 -8.32
C ASP A 124 -20.07 -1.61 -9.19
N GLU A 125 -20.84 -0.63 -9.66
CA GLU A 125 -20.28 0.55 -10.34
C GLU A 125 -19.41 1.37 -9.39
N ASN A 126 -18.29 1.90 -9.89
CA ASN A 126 -17.47 2.79 -9.06
C ASN A 126 -18.17 4.13 -8.83
N TYR A 127 -17.92 4.71 -7.66
CA TYR A 127 -18.19 6.12 -7.42
C TYR A 127 -17.20 6.94 -8.26
N ALA A 128 -17.70 7.58 -9.31
CA ALA A 128 -16.90 8.27 -10.33
C ALA A 128 -17.30 9.75 -10.40
N ASP A 129 -16.84 10.55 -9.43
CA ASP A 129 -17.07 12.00 -9.39
C ASP A 129 -16.08 12.82 -10.24
N GLY A 130 -15.07 12.13 -10.80
CA GLY A 130 -14.01 12.71 -11.63
C GLY A 130 -12.71 13.04 -10.87
N GLU A 131 -12.65 12.84 -9.55
CA GLU A 131 -11.44 13.07 -8.74
C GLU A 131 -10.92 11.79 -8.06
N ASP A 132 -11.83 10.90 -7.65
CA ASP A 132 -11.46 9.63 -7.03
C ASP A 132 -10.63 8.76 -7.98
N GLY A 133 -9.60 8.12 -7.44
CA GLY A 133 -8.70 7.26 -8.19
C GLY A 133 -7.50 7.96 -8.82
N VAL A 134 -7.49 9.30 -8.91
CA VAL A 134 -6.30 10.02 -9.38
C VAL A 134 -5.13 9.75 -8.44
N ASN A 135 -4.08 9.15 -9.01
CA ASN A 135 -2.90 8.71 -8.29
C ASN A 135 -1.61 9.05 -9.07
N PRO A 136 -1.05 10.26 -8.88
CA PRO A 136 0.21 10.65 -9.52
C PRO A 136 1.42 9.86 -9.00
N SER A 137 1.25 9.12 -7.90
CA SER A 137 2.31 8.34 -7.27
C SER A 137 2.38 6.91 -7.81
N SER A 138 1.37 6.42 -8.55
CA SER A 138 1.44 5.09 -9.16
C SER A 138 2.22 5.11 -10.48
N VAL A 139 2.69 3.94 -10.91
CA VAL A 139 3.31 3.74 -12.23
C VAL A 139 2.56 2.62 -12.97
N PRO A 140 1.89 2.92 -14.11
CA PRO A 140 1.63 4.27 -14.65
C PRO A 140 0.81 5.15 -13.69
N ALA A 141 0.84 6.47 -13.91
CA ALA A 141 0.02 7.40 -13.13
C ALA A 141 -1.46 7.03 -13.27
N GLY A 142 -2.13 6.90 -12.13
CA GLY A 142 -3.53 6.51 -12.05
C GLY A 142 -4.42 7.66 -12.45
N GLU A 143 -5.29 7.40 -13.42
CA GLU A 143 -6.37 8.30 -13.80
C GLU A 143 -7.57 8.12 -12.86
N ALA A 144 -8.47 9.11 -12.88
CA ALA A 144 -9.74 9.04 -12.16
C ALA A 144 -10.53 7.78 -12.52
N TYR A 145 -11.30 7.28 -11.56
CA TYR A 145 -12.21 6.17 -11.78
C TYR A 145 -13.30 6.55 -12.79
N THR A 146 -13.74 5.54 -13.53
CA THR A 146 -15.00 5.58 -14.28
C THR A 146 -15.97 4.61 -13.62
N GLU A 147 -17.25 4.70 -13.93
CA GLU A 147 -18.27 3.75 -13.43
C GLU A 147 -17.84 2.28 -13.64
N GLU A 148 -17.07 2.00 -14.70
CA GLU A 148 -16.59 0.66 -15.07
C GLU A 148 -15.11 0.36 -14.68
N SER A 149 -14.32 1.38 -14.32
CA SER A 149 -12.87 1.24 -14.06
C SER A 149 -12.44 1.83 -12.71
N PRO A 150 -11.83 1.05 -11.81
CA PRO A 150 -11.43 -0.35 -11.96
C PRO A 150 -12.63 -1.32 -11.99
N ALA A 151 -12.48 -2.41 -12.75
CA ALA A 151 -13.38 -3.55 -12.71
C ALA A 151 -13.12 -4.41 -11.46
N GLN A 152 -14.04 -5.34 -11.15
CA GLN A 152 -13.82 -6.33 -10.09
C GLN A 152 -12.49 -7.07 -10.28
N ALA A 153 -11.82 -7.40 -9.17
CA ALA A 153 -10.56 -8.15 -9.17
C ALA A 153 -10.64 -9.41 -10.06
N THR A 154 -9.65 -9.57 -10.94
CA THR A 154 -9.50 -10.77 -11.77
C THR A 154 -9.02 -11.97 -10.94
N VAL A 155 -8.31 -11.71 -9.85
CA VAL A 155 -7.88 -12.72 -8.88
C VAL A 155 -9.05 -13.13 -8.00
N GLU A 156 -9.56 -14.35 -8.20
CA GLU A 156 -10.77 -14.86 -7.54
C GLU A 156 -10.72 -14.79 -6.02
N ASN A 157 -9.52 -14.93 -5.44
CA ASN A 157 -9.32 -14.91 -4.00
C ASN A 157 -9.53 -13.54 -3.34
N PHE A 158 -9.63 -12.47 -4.14
CA PHE A 158 -9.96 -11.10 -3.69
C PHE A 158 -11.40 -10.69 -3.98
N ARG A 159 -12.19 -11.52 -4.67
CA ARG A 159 -13.60 -11.24 -4.93
C ARG A 159 -14.44 -11.40 -3.69
N ALA A 160 -15.55 -10.67 -3.60
CA ALA A 160 -16.46 -10.69 -2.46
C ALA A 160 -16.75 -12.11 -1.96
N GLY A 161 -16.53 -12.34 -0.65
CA GLY A 161 -16.74 -13.64 0.01
C GLY A 161 -15.56 -14.62 -0.08
N ALA A 162 -14.52 -14.33 -0.85
CA ALA A 162 -13.29 -15.13 -0.89
C ALA A 162 -12.38 -14.85 0.32
N ALA A 163 -11.33 -15.67 0.48
CA ALA A 163 -10.53 -15.70 1.71
C ALA A 163 -9.76 -14.40 1.96
N ASP A 164 -9.22 -13.77 0.92
CA ASP A 164 -8.40 -12.55 1.04
C ASP A 164 -9.14 -11.28 0.63
N ALA A 165 -10.42 -11.41 0.26
CA ALA A 165 -11.29 -10.32 -0.13
C ALA A 165 -11.22 -9.17 0.88
N PHE A 166 -11.17 -7.95 0.36
CA PHE A 166 -11.48 -6.79 1.17
C PHE A 166 -12.95 -6.86 1.59
N GLU A 167 -13.23 -6.45 2.81
CA GLU A 167 -14.61 -6.24 3.21
C GLU A 167 -15.19 -5.13 2.36
N ASP A 168 -16.46 -5.29 1.96
CA ASP A 168 -17.24 -4.22 1.38
C ASP A 168 -17.52 -3.14 2.46
N TRP A 169 -16.52 -2.34 2.76
CA TRP A 169 -16.56 -1.22 3.67
C TRP A 169 -15.42 -0.25 3.41
N TRP A 170 -15.30 0.78 4.23
CA TRP A 170 -14.16 1.69 4.18
C TRP A 170 -12.95 1.20 4.99
N TYR A 171 -11.77 1.56 4.49
CA TYR A 171 -10.47 1.32 5.10
C TYR A 171 -9.75 2.65 5.33
N TRP A 172 -9.01 2.76 6.43
CA TRP A 172 -8.10 3.87 6.70
C TRP A 172 -6.85 3.76 5.86
N SER A 173 -6.31 4.91 5.46
CA SER A 173 -4.88 5.06 5.12
C SER A 173 -4.12 5.64 6.32
N SER A 174 -2.79 5.58 6.29
CA SER A 174 -1.92 6.25 7.26
C SER A 174 -1.79 7.76 7.02
N THR A 175 -2.33 8.28 5.92
CA THR A 175 -2.19 9.69 5.54
C THR A 175 -3.15 10.58 6.32
N GLN A 176 -2.62 11.35 7.28
CA GLN A 176 -3.33 12.45 7.93
C GLN A 176 -3.68 13.54 6.92
N HIS A 177 -4.88 14.11 7.05
CA HIS A 177 -5.30 15.20 6.19
C HIS A 177 -4.52 16.48 6.52
N ALA A 178 -3.82 17.06 5.54
CA ALA A 178 -2.91 18.19 5.75
C ALA A 178 -3.60 19.43 6.36
N SER A 179 -4.81 19.76 5.90
CA SER A 179 -5.57 20.94 6.39
C SER A 179 -6.48 20.64 7.59
N TYR A 180 -6.70 19.37 7.91
CA TYR A 180 -7.65 18.93 8.94
C TYR A 180 -6.96 17.87 9.82
N PRO A 181 -6.10 18.29 10.76
CA PRO A 181 -5.21 17.38 11.49
C PRO A 181 -5.95 16.35 12.35
N SER A 182 -7.22 16.60 12.66
CA SER A 182 -8.12 15.67 13.35
C SER A 182 -8.66 14.54 12.46
N SER A 183 -8.36 14.58 11.17
CA SER A 183 -8.85 13.64 10.16
C SER A 183 -7.72 12.95 9.41
N ALA A 184 -8.02 11.78 8.85
CA ALA A 184 -7.16 11.04 7.95
C ALA A 184 -7.94 10.58 6.72
N TRP A 185 -7.21 10.26 5.66
CA TRP A 185 -7.80 9.74 4.43
C TRP A 185 -8.21 8.27 4.59
N GLY A 186 -9.30 7.89 3.92
CA GLY A 186 -9.75 6.52 3.77
C GLY A 186 -10.41 6.30 2.41
N GLN A 187 -10.71 5.05 2.11
CA GLN A 187 -11.31 4.65 0.83
C GLN A 187 -12.33 3.53 1.04
N THR A 188 -13.46 3.60 0.32
CA THR A 188 -14.45 2.52 0.31
C THR A 188 -14.06 1.41 -0.66
N PHE A 189 -14.36 0.16 -0.31
CA PHE A 189 -14.05 -1.01 -1.14
C PHE A 189 -15.29 -1.61 -1.85
N HIS A 190 -16.52 -1.09 -1.69
CA HIS A 190 -17.62 -1.37 -2.67
C HIS A 190 -17.45 -0.57 -3.95
N VAL A 191 -17.16 0.72 -3.82
CA VAL A 191 -17.29 1.67 -4.94
C VAL A 191 -16.07 2.58 -5.11
N GLY A 192 -15.05 2.49 -4.27
CA GLY A 192 -13.78 3.18 -4.47
C GLY A 192 -13.72 4.62 -3.99
N GLY A 193 -14.79 5.16 -3.41
CA GLY A 193 -14.86 6.56 -2.98
C GLY A 193 -13.80 6.92 -1.94
N GLN A 194 -12.99 7.93 -2.21
CA GLN A 194 -11.94 8.40 -1.32
C GLN A 194 -12.45 9.58 -0.51
N HIS A 195 -12.23 9.53 0.80
CA HIS A 195 -12.80 10.48 1.74
C HIS A 195 -11.83 10.72 2.89
N TYR A 196 -12.21 11.62 3.80
CA TYR A 196 -11.53 11.77 5.07
C TYR A 196 -12.53 11.74 6.21
N GLY A 197 -12.09 11.22 7.36
CA GLY A 197 -12.90 11.13 8.55
C GLY A 197 -12.05 11.34 9.80
N HIS A 198 -12.71 11.54 10.94
CA HIS A 198 -12.00 11.71 12.21
C HIS A 198 -11.18 10.48 12.55
N LYS A 199 -9.86 10.64 12.68
CA LYS A 199 -8.90 9.54 12.87
C LYS A 199 -9.01 8.81 14.22
N VAL A 200 -9.83 9.35 15.12
CA VAL A 200 -10.23 8.73 16.39
C VAL A 200 -11.38 7.72 16.23
N GLY A 201 -11.95 7.61 15.03
CA GLY A 201 -12.94 6.60 14.68
C GLY A 201 -12.30 5.24 14.41
N GLU A 202 -12.99 4.18 14.81
CA GLU A 202 -12.55 2.80 14.54
C GLU A 202 -12.83 2.43 13.08
N GLY A 203 -11.81 1.87 12.42
CA GLY A 203 -11.84 1.46 11.04
C GLY A 203 -10.93 0.28 10.77
N ARG A 204 -10.82 -0.10 9.50
CA ARG A 204 -9.98 -1.23 9.06
C ARG A 204 -8.75 -0.72 8.33
N VAL A 205 -7.69 -1.49 8.34
CA VAL A 205 -6.53 -1.31 7.47
C VAL A 205 -6.16 -2.68 6.89
N ARG A 206 -5.61 -2.70 5.68
CA ARG A 206 -4.93 -3.88 5.13
C ARG A 206 -3.48 -3.50 4.86
N VAL A 207 -2.58 -4.07 5.64
CA VAL A 207 -1.17 -3.66 5.59
C VAL A 207 -0.55 -3.97 4.23
N VAL A 208 0.41 -3.13 3.87
CA VAL A 208 1.27 -3.30 2.70
C VAL A 208 2.72 -3.35 3.14
N ARG A 209 3.57 -3.83 2.23
CA ARG A 209 5.02 -3.65 2.28
C ARG A 209 5.50 -3.27 0.89
N ARG A 210 6.75 -2.81 0.77
CA ARG A 210 7.32 -2.40 -0.51
C ARG A 210 8.75 -2.85 -0.71
N LEU A 211 9.12 -3.15 -1.95
CA LEU A 211 10.48 -3.54 -2.34
C LEU A 211 11.00 -2.60 -3.44
N PRO A 212 12.24 -2.09 -3.35
CA PRO A 212 12.81 -1.25 -4.41
C PRO A 212 12.98 -2.06 -5.70
N ILE A 213 12.80 -1.39 -6.86
CA ILE A 213 12.94 -1.97 -8.20
C ILE A 213 13.89 -1.19 -9.09
#